data_AF-A0A0F5PVD6-F1
#
_entry.id   AF-A0A0F5PVD6-F1
#
_cell.length_a   1.000
_cell.length_b   1.000
_cell.length_c   1.000
_cell.angle_alpha   90.00
_cell.angle_beta   90.00
_cell.angle_gamma   90.00
#
_symmetry.space_group_name_H-M   'P 1'
#
loop_
_entity.id
_entity.type
_entity.pdbx_description
1 polymer ?
#
loop_
_entity_poly.entity_id
_entity_poly.type
_entity_poly.pdbx_seq_one_letter_code
_entity_poly.pdbx_strand_id
1 'polypeptide(L)'
;MNTPEIFQHIYRDLADQTLMRTVPIPSPTAVSPWIAMSLLHKAIRRGRTDFALAAAATLLRDAPDKLWRRLGGAAFEDIGLGNLSLLPLVTAAMAGKRVRQTFGGEWQVASYLVEQLCQSVKCRAADDLLMTADTHPEFIQVRTVLVELSIPQLLDVVIGTDPVQIRALAMWYALGTDRRPSKHLTYQRGNPDAVFNTLFEAGWPNTLVEVCRVGFKRTGEVLAPFVLLLSRDIANQVSTIVPDELADEQLISGVPAWAFDQYSREGKAALRSFLGGSTDIARWIREEIAEGDRLSFLGNLLFRVEGGAVDRRLRWATGDLLKSLAELGGNGGDCADASEPLRLLKADFKSFQEVRFNACNR
;
A
#
# COMPACT_ATOMS: atom_id res chain seq x y z
N MET A 1 25.58 -6.89 12.69
CA MET A 1 24.11 -7.00 12.83
C MET A 1 23.72 -8.45 12.72
N ASN A 2 22.73 -8.88 13.51
CA ASN A 2 22.37 -10.28 13.74
C ASN A 2 21.15 -10.71 12.88
N THR A 3 21.11 -10.30 11.62
CA THR A 3 19.99 -10.60 10.70
C THR A 3 19.66 -12.09 10.65
N PRO A 4 20.64 -13.01 10.54
CA PRO A 4 20.36 -14.44 10.52
C PRO A 4 19.70 -14.93 11.82
N GLU A 5 20.18 -14.51 12.99
CA GLU A 5 19.62 -14.95 14.28
C GLU A 5 18.19 -14.42 14.50
N ILE A 6 17.92 -13.17 14.09
CA ILE A 6 16.58 -12.57 14.15
C ILE A 6 15.60 -13.36 13.29
N PHE A 7 15.97 -13.65 12.03
CA PHE A 7 15.09 -14.40 11.14
C PHE A 7 14.94 -15.88 11.54
N GLN A 8 15.92 -16.47 12.21
CA GLN A 8 15.77 -17.82 12.77
C GLN A 8 14.66 -17.87 13.84
N HIS A 9 14.54 -16.84 14.68
CA HIS A 9 13.41 -16.74 15.63
C HIS A 9 12.09 -16.56 14.90
N ILE A 10 12.03 -15.60 13.96
CA ILE A 10 10.81 -15.33 13.17
C ILE A 10 10.34 -16.57 12.40
N TYR A 11 11.25 -17.38 11.86
CA TYR A 11 10.90 -18.62 11.17
C TYR A 11 10.30 -19.67 12.10
N ARG A 12 10.77 -19.77 13.34
CA ARG A 12 10.16 -20.64 14.35
C ARG A 12 8.78 -20.15 14.71
N ASP A 13 8.61 -18.86 14.98
CA ASP A 13 7.32 -18.27 15.31
C ASP A 13 6.29 -18.50 14.19
N LEU A 14 6.70 -18.31 12.93
CA LEU A 14 5.83 -18.58 11.78
C LEU A 14 5.46 -20.07 11.70
N ALA A 15 6.42 -20.97 11.88
CA ALA A 15 6.17 -22.41 11.87
C ALA A 15 5.19 -22.83 12.97
N ASP A 16 5.38 -22.33 14.20
CA ASP A 16 4.53 -22.66 15.33
C ASP A 16 3.08 -22.20 15.09
N GLN A 17 2.90 -20.98 14.57
CA GLN A 17 1.57 -20.46 14.27
C GLN A 17 0.90 -21.15 13.07
N THR A 18 1.66 -21.57 12.06
CA THR A 18 1.07 -22.25 10.90
C THR A 18 0.83 -23.73 11.14
N LEU A 19 1.62 -24.44 11.96
CA LEU A 19 1.46 -25.89 12.12
C LEU A 19 0.32 -26.27 13.09
N MET A 20 -0.08 -25.38 13.99
CA MET A 20 -1.12 -25.65 14.99
C MET A 20 -2.56 -25.33 14.56
N ARG A 21 -2.76 -24.77 13.35
CA ARG A 21 -4.09 -24.31 12.86
C ARG A 21 -4.79 -25.32 11.97
N THR A 22 -6.12 -25.28 11.99
CA THR A 22 -6.96 -25.88 10.94
C THR A 22 -6.80 -25.09 9.64
N VAL A 23 -6.58 -25.80 8.53
CA VAL A 23 -6.39 -25.20 7.21
C VAL A 23 -7.74 -25.05 6.52
N PRO A 24 -8.13 -23.84 6.06
CA PRO A 24 -9.32 -23.71 5.23
C PRO A 24 -9.09 -24.44 3.90
N ILE A 25 -10.16 -25.01 3.33
CA ILE A 25 -10.11 -25.59 1.99
C ILE A 25 -9.97 -24.43 0.97
N PRO A 26 -8.98 -24.46 0.07
CA PRO A 26 -8.84 -23.40 -0.94
C PRO A 26 -10.05 -23.39 -1.86
N SER A 27 -10.67 -22.22 -2.02
CA SER A 27 -11.83 -22.01 -2.89
C SER A 27 -11.56 -20.87 -3.87
N PRO A 28 -10.85 -21.12 -5.00
CA PRO A 28 -10.54 -20.10 -5.99
C PRO A 28 -11.79 -19.49 -6.63
N THR A 29 -11.78 -18.18 -6.86
CA THR A 29 -12.78 -17.48 -7.68
C THR A 29 -12.41 -17.53 -9.16
N ALA A 30 -13.40 -17.65 -10.05
CA ALA A 30 -13.24 -17.66 -11.50
C ALA A 30 -13.04 -16.25 -12.08
N VAL A 31 -11.90 -15.62 -11.76
CA VAL A 31 -11.52 -14.28 -12.22
C VAL A 31 -10.10 -14.25 -12.77
N SER A 32 -9.76 -13.22 -13.53
CA SER A 32 -8.38 -13.00 -13.96
C SER A 32 -7.44 -12.75 -12.76
N PRO A 33 -6.13 -13.04 -12.89
CA PRO A 33 -5.17 -12.70 -11.85
C PRO A 33 -5.12 -11.20 -11.51
N TRP A 34 -5.51 -10.31 -12.42
CA TRP A 34 -5.56 -8.87 -12.17
C TRP A 34 -6.69 -8.49 -11.23
N ILE A 35 -7.89 -9.04 -11.45
CA ILE A 35 -9.02 -8.88 -10.54
C ILE A 35 -8.71 -9.54 -9.20
N ALA A 36 -8.12 -10.74 -9.19
CA ALA A 36 -7.75 -11.41 -7.94
C ALA A 36 -6.73 -10.61 -7.12
N MET A 37 -5.74 -9.95 -7.74
CA MET A 37 -4.82 -9.04 -7.02
C MET A 37 -5.55 -7.84 -6.41
N SER A 38 -6.43 -7.20 -7.19
CA SER A 38 -7.24 -6.06 -6.72
C SER A 38 -8.16 -6.48 -5.56
N LEU A 39 -8.82 -7.63 -5.71
CA LEU A 39 -9.69 -8.23 -4.71
C LEU A 39 -8.93 -8.54 -3.42
N LEU A 40 -7.76 -9.20 -3.50
CA LEU A 40 -6.96 -9.55 -2.33
C LEU A 40 -6.60 -8.32 -1.48
N HIS A 41 -6.03 -7.28 -2.11
CA HIS A 41 -5.61 -6.06 -1.39
C HIS A 41 -6.78 -5.33 -0.74
N LYS A 42 -7.87 -5.12 -1.47
CA LYS A 42 -9.04 -4.41 -0.93
C LYS A 42 -9.81 -5.24 0.09
N ALA A 43 -9.87 -6.56 -0.06
CA ALA A 43 -10.45 -7.45 0.93
C ALA A 43 -9.66 -7.40 2.24
N ILE A 44 -8.32 -7.36 2.19
CA ILE A 44 -7.47 -7.15 3.37
C ILE A 44 -7.82 -5.82 4.04
N ARG A 45 -7.83 -4.70 3.30
CA ARG A 45 -8.18 -3.37 3.82
C ARG A 45 -9.54 -3.31 4.50
N ARG A 46 -10.51 -4.05 3.97
CA ARG A 46 -11.90 -4.12 4.46
C ARG A 46 -12.14 -5.22 5.49
N GLY A 47 -11.12 -6.00 5.88
CA GLY A 47 -11.28 -7.12 6.81
C GLY A 47 -12.14 -8.28 6.27
N ARG A 48 -12.31 -8.40 4.95
CA ARG A 48 -13.11 -9.43 4.28
C ARG A 48 -12.30 -10.70 4.02
N THR A 49 -12.11 -11.49 5.08
CA THR A 49 -11.32 -12.72 5.05
C THR A 49 -11.79 -13.73 4.01
N ASP A 50 -13.10 -13.88 3.82
CA ASP A 50 -13.71 -14.76 2.83
C ASP A 50 -13.23 -14.43 1.40
N PHE A 51 -13.39 -13.17 0.98
CA PHE A 51 -12.94 -12.73 -0.34
C PHE A 51 -11.42 -12.73 -0.48
N ALA A 52 -10.70 -12.39 0.59
CA ALA A 52 -9.24 -12.40 0.57
C ALA A 52 -8.68 -13.82 0.39
N LEU A 53 -9.25 -14.82 1.08
CA LEU A 53 -8.86 -16.22 0.92
C LEU A 53 -9.18 -16.75 -0.47
N ALA A 54 -10.37 -16.43 -1.02
CA ALA A 54 -10.73 -16.85 -2.37
C ALA A 54 -9.79 -16.24 -3.43
N ALA A 55 -9.48 -14.95 -3.31
CA ALA A 55 -8.51 -14.27 -4.16
C ALA A 55 -7.09 -14.86 -4.03
N ALA A 56 -6.66 -15.15 -2.80
CA ALA A 56 -5.37 -15.77 -2.55
C ALA A 56 -5.28 -17.19 -3.13
N ALA A 57 -6.35 -17.98 -3.05
CA ALA A 57 -6.42 -19.31 -3.66
C ALA A 57 -6.32 -19.22 -5.19
N THR A 58 -7.02 -18.27 -5.82
CA THR A 58 -6.89 -17.99 -7.26
C THR A 58 -5.46 -17.61 -7.64
N LEU A 59 -4.84 -16.68 -6.92
CA LEU A 59 -3.47 -16.25 -7.21
C LEU A 59 -2.45 -17.36 -6.94
N LEU A 60 -2.62 -18.19 -5.90
CA LEU A 60 -1.70 -19.29 -5.64
C LEU A 60 -1.73 -20.32 -6.77
N ARG A 61 -2.92 -20.59 -7.32
CA ARG A 61 -3.11 -21.48 -8.47
C ARG A 61 -2.52 -20.90 -9.76
N ASP A 62 -2.84 -19.64 -10.06
CA ASP A 62 -2.61 -19.07 -11.40
C ASP A 62 -1.37 -18.18 -11.51
N ALA A 63 -0.93 -17.57 -10.39
CA ALA A 63 0.17 -16.60 -10.37
C ALA A 63 0.84 -16.49 -8.98
N PRO A 64 1.47 -17.57 -8.47
CA PRO A 64 1.95 -17.65 -7.08
C PRO A 64 2.94 -16.52 -6.72
N ASP A 65 3.83 -16.13 -7.64
CA ASP A 65 4.76 -15.01 -7.39
C ASP A 65 4.02 -13.68 -7.17
N LYS A 66 2.89 -13.47 -7.86
CA LYS A 66 2.07 -12.27 -7.67
C LYS A 66 1.39 -12.28 -6.30
N LEU A 67 0.94 -13.44 -5.80
CA LEU A 67 0.42 -13.57 -4.44
C LEU A 67 1.45 -13.09 -3.42
N TRP A 68 2.65 -13.66 -3.43
CA TRP A 68 3.67 -13.35 -2.42
C TRP A 68 4.14 -11.90 -2.48
N ARG A 69 4.29 -11.32 -3.69
CA ARG A 69 4.56 -9.88 -3.82
C ARG A 69 3.44 -9.02 -3.27
N ARG A 70 2.17 -9.40 -3.50
CA ARG A 70 1.00 -8.66 -2.99
C ARG A 70 0.87 -8.76 -1.48
N LEU A 71 1.13 -9.92 -0.87
CA LEU A 71 1.15 -10.04 0.59
C LEU A 71 2.25 -9.17 1.20
N GLY A 72 3.45 -9.16 0.59
CA GLY A 72 4.54 -8.25 1.00
C GLY A 72 4.15 -6.78 0.89
N GLY A 73 3.53 -6.38 -0.23
CA GLY A 73 3.00 -5.04 -0.41
C GLY A 73 1.96 -4.68 0.66
N ALA A 74 0.94 -5.52 0.85
CA ALA A 74 -0.12 -5.28 1.83
C ALA A 74 0.41 -5.17 3.27
N ALA A 75 1.43 -5.94 3.63
CA ALA A 75 2.05 -5.85 4.95
C ALA A 75 2.61 -4.44 5.22
N PHE A 76 3.37 -3.85 4.30
CA PHE A 76 3.95 -2.52 4.53
C PHE A 76 3.02 -1.36 4.11
N GLU A 77 2.12 -1.58 3.17
CA GLU A 77 1.20 -0.58 2.63
C GLU A 77 -0.09 -0.45 3.47
N ASP A 78 -0.73 -1.57 3.79
CA ASP A 78 -2.09 -1.60 4.35
C ASP A 78 -2.07 -1.85 5.86
N ILE A 79 -1.12 -2.66 6.35
CA ILE A 79 -0.97 -2.96 7.77
C ILE A 79 0.00 -1.97 8.42
N GLY A 80 1.22 -1.87 7.91
CA GLY A 80 2.24 -0.93 8.36
C GLY A 80 2.40 -0.92 9.89
N LEU A 81 2.26 0.26 10.48
CA LEU A 81 2.34 0.46 11.94
C LEU A 81 1.12 -0.06 12.71
N GLY A 82 0.06 -0.49 12.02
CA GLY A 82 -1.13 -1.11 12.61
C GLY A 82 -0.84 -2.47 13.26
N ASN A 83 0.16 -3.21 12.76
CA ASN A 83 0.58 -4.47 13.36
C ASN A 83 2.05 -4.80 13.06
N LEU A 84 2.95 -4.23 13.87
CA LEU A 84 4.39 -4.44 13.71
C LEU A 84 4.85 -5.88 13.95
N SER A 85 4.11 -6.70 14.70
CA SER A 85 4.48 -8.10 14.92
C SER A 85 4.15 -9.01 13.74
N LEU A 86 3.27 -8.57 12.83
CA LEU A 86 2.93 -9.32 11.61
C LEU A 86 3.91 -9.09 10.46
N LEU A 87 4.56 -7.92 10.37
CA LEU A 87 5.53 -7.61 9.32
C LEU A 87 6.68 -8.62 9.23
N PRO A 88 7.32 -9.06 10.34
CA PRO A 88 8.34 -10.09 10.32
C PRO A 88 7.87 -11.40 9.70
N LEU A 89 6.64 -11.85 10.04
CA LEU A 89 6.08 -13.12 9.57
C LEU A 89 5.82 -13.09 8.05
N VAL A 90 5.20 -12.02 7.55
CA VAL A 90 4.98 -11.85 6.10
C VAL A 90 6.32 -11.74 5.39
N THR A 91 7.24 -10.95 5.94
CA THR A 91 8.58 -10.81 5.38
C THR A 91 9.22 -12.17 5.29
N ALA A 92 9.29 -12.96 6.37
CA ALA A 92 9.84 -14.31 6.39
C ALA A 92 9.23 -15.23 5.32
N ALA A 93 7.91 -15.23 5.14
CA ALA A 93 7.23 -16.05 4.13
C ALA A 93 7.62 -15.70 2.68
N MET A 94 8.10 -14.48 2.42
CA MET A 94 8.64 -14.07 1.12
C MET A 94 10.04 -14.65 0.80
N ALA A 95 10.68 -15.38 1.72
CA ALA A 95 12.03 -15.92 1.53
C ALA A 95 12.12 -16.94 0.38
N GLY A 96 11.00 -17.54 0.02
CA GLY A 96 10.89 -18.42 -1.14
C GLY A 96 10.10 -19.69 -0.83
N LYS A 97 9.81 -20.45 -1.90
CA LYS A 97 8.97 -21.66 -1.82
C LYS A 97 9.52 -22.71 -0.86
N ARG A 98 10.83 -22.97 -0.88
CA ARG A 98 11.47 -23.97 -0.01
C ARG A 98 11.27 -23.66 1.48
N VAL A 99 11.36 -22.39 1.85
CA VAL A 99 11.13 -21.94 3.23
C VAL A 99 9.66 -22.16 3.62
N ARG A 100 8.70 -21.86 2.75
CA ARG A 100 7.28 -22.11 3.06
C ARG A 100 6.93 -23.60 3.18
N GLN A 101 7.66 -24.49 2.50
CA GLN A 101 7.45 -25.93 2.65
C GLN A 101 7.81 -26.41 4.06
N THR A 102 8.76 -25.77 4.75
CA THR A 102 9.06 -26.11 6.15
C THR A 102 7.98 -25.66 7.13
N PHE A 103 6.98 -24.90 6.66
CA PHE A 103 5.88 -24.34 7.46
C PHE A 103 4.51 -24.97 7.12
N GLY A 104 4.52 -26.14 6.48
CA GLY A 104 3.30 -26.85 6.07
C GLY A 104 2.86 -26.60 4.62
N GLY A 105 3.64 -25.85 3.83
CA GLY A 105 3.37 -25.63 2.41
C GLY A 105 2.77 -24.27 2.09
N GLU A 106 2.60 -23.99 0.79
CA GLU A 106 2.27 -22.63 0.33
C GLU A 106 0.88 -22.16 0.79
N TRP A 107 -0.14 -23.02 0.70
CA TRP A 107 -1.50 -22.65 1.11
C TRP A 107 -1.65 -22.51 2.63
N GLN A 108 -0.94 -23.34 3.40
CA GLN A 108 -0.89 -23.23 4.86
C GLN A 108 -0.47 -21.83 5.29
N VAL A 109 0.68 -21.39 4.75
CA VAL A 109 1.27 -20.09 5.07
C VAL A 109 0.41 -18.95 4.51
N ALA A 110 -0.04 -19.08 3.25
CA ALA A 110 -0.82 -18.02 2.60
C ALA A 110 -2.15 -17.77 3.31
N SER A 111 -2.92 -18.82 3.61
CA SER A 111 -4.22 -18.68 4.30
C SER A 111 -4.06 -18.08 5.69
N TYR A 112 -3.03 -18.50 6.44
CA TYR A 112 -2.71 -17.90 7.73
C TYR A 112 -2.41 -16.41 7.64
N LEU A 113 -1.47 -16.02 6.77
CA LEU A 113 -1.10 -14.60 6.65
C LEU A 113 -2.29 -13.76 6.17
N VAL A 114 -3.10 -14.26 5.22
CA VAL A 114 -4.28 -13.55 4.74
C VAL A 114 -5.28 -13.28 5.86
N GLU A 115 -5.58 -14.29 6.69
CA GLU A 115 -6.47 -14.12 7.84
C GLU A 115 -5.92 -13.07 8.82
N GLN A 116 -4.62 -13.15 9.15
CA GLN A 116 -3.97 -12.21 10.06
C GLN A 116 -3.96 -10.78 9.49
N LEU A 117 -3.68 -10.62 8.19
CA LEU A 117 -3.71 -9.32 7.51
C LEU A 117 -5.14 -8.73 7.53
N CYS A 118 -6.16 -9.54 7.21
CA CYS A 118 -7.56 -9.10 7.29
C CYS A 118 -7.92 -8.67 8.71
N GLN A 119 -7.50 -9.41 9.74
CA GLN A 119 -7.83 -9.17 11.15
C GLN A 119 -6.99 -8.05 11.81
N SER A 120 -5.92 -7.59 11.18
CA SER A 120 -5.05 -6.57 11.76
C SER A 120 -5.65 -5.17 11.72
N VAL A 121 -5.21 -4.31 12.64
CA VAL A 121 -5.38 -2.85 12.51
C VAL A 121 -4.61 -2.38 11.27
N LYS A 122 -5.18 -1.41 10.55
CA LYS A 122 -4.66 -0.92 9.27
C LYS A 122 -3.96 0.42 9.45
N CYS A 123 -2.80 0.59 8.83
CA CYS A 123 -2.11 1.88 8.81
C CYS A 123 -1.48 2.10 7.44
N ARG A 124 -2.05 3.05 6.69
CA ARG A 124 -1.57 3.45 5.36
C ARG A 124 -0.59 4.62 5.38
N ALA A 125 -0.16 5.08 6.55
CA ALA A 125 0.64 6.30 6.65
C ALA A 125 1.94 6.24 5.83
N ALA A 126 2.55 5.06 5.65
CA ALA A 126 3.72 4.90 4.78
C ALA A 126 3.40 5.08 3.29
N ASP A 127 2.22 4.63 2.85
CA ASP A 127 1.72 4.83 1.48
C ASP A 127 1.31 6.29 1.26
N ASP A 128 0.60 6.88 2.21
CA ASP A 128 0.21 8.30 2.17
C ASP A 128 1.46 9.22 2.17
N LEU A 129 2.50 8.85 2.93
CA LEU A 129 3.81 9.50 2.92
C LEU A 129 4.52 9.35 1.58
N LEU A 130 4.49 8.16 0.97
CA LEU A 130 5.02 7.93 -0.36
C LEU A 130 4.34 8.83 -1.40
N MET A 131 3.01 8.82 -1.43
CA MET A 131 2.25 9.64 -2.38
C MET A 131 2.53 11.13 -2.19
N THR A 132 2.60 11.59 -0.94
CA THR A 132 2.91 12.98 -0.60
C THR A 132 4.33 13.37 -1.03
N ALA A 133 5.33 12.56 -0.66
CA ALA A 133 6.73 12.82 -1.01
C ALA A 133 6.95 12.80 -2.54
N ASP A 134 6.29 11.89 -3.25
CA ASP A 134 6.45 11.74 -4.69
C ASP A 134 5.77 12.87 -5.47
N THR A 135 4.48 13.11 -5.20
CA THR A 135 3.62 13.87 -6.13
C THR A 135 3.16 15.23 -5.61
N HIS A 136 3.20 15.48 -4.30
CA HIS A 136 2.60 16.70 -3.77
C HIS A 136 3.39 17.95 -4.20
N PRO A 137 2.71 19.01 -4.72
CA PRO A 137 3.38 20.19 -5.30
C PRO A 137 4.26 20.96 -4.32
N GLU A 138 3.89 21.02 -3.04
CA GLU A 138 4.64 21.75 -2.00
C GLU A 138 6.09 21.26 -1.84
N PHE A 139 6.38 20.00 -2.20
CA PHE A 139 7.71 19.42 -2.04
C PHE A 139 8.58 19.51 -3.31
N ILE A 140 8.16 20.23 -4.35
CA ILE A 140 8.95 20.39 -5.60
C ILE A 140 10.35 20.95 -5.28
N GLN A 141 10.42 22.05 -4.53
CA GLN A 141 11.69 22.69 -4.19
C GLN A 141 12.54 21.79 -3.29
N VAL A 142 11.92 21.08 -2.34
CA VAL A 142 12.62 20.11 -1.47
C VAL A 142 13.26 19.00 -2.31
N ARG A 143 12.56 18.44 -3.30
CA ARG A 143 13.11 17.41 -4.21
C ARG A 143 14.35 17.90 -4.96
N THR A 144 14.36 19.17 -5.39
CA THR A 144 15.48 19.81 -6.09
C THR A 144 16.66 20.11 -5.16
N VAL A 145 16.43 20.44 -3.90
CA VAL A 145 17.53 20.69 -2.95
C VAL A 145 18.18 19.38 -2.49
N LEU A 146 17.36 18.38 -2.15
CA LEU A 146 17.87 17.14 -1.57
C LEU A 146 18.71 16.31 -2.54
N VAL A 147 18.44 16.34 -3.85
CA VAL A 147 19.23 15.59 -4.84
C VAL A 147 20.70 16.00 -4.87
N GLU A 148 21.01 17.25 -4.52
CA GLU A 148 22.37 17.79 -4.50
C GLU A 148 23.16 17.37 -3.26
N LEU A 149 22.50 16.74 -2.28
CA LEU A 149 23.14 16.29 -1.04
C LEU A 149 23.87 14.96 -1.22
N SER A 150 25.02 14.83 -0.57
CA SER A 150 25.71 13.55 -0.44
C SER A 150 24.93 12.57 0.46
N ILE A 151 25.21 11.27 0.34
CA ILE A 151 24.55 10.25 1.19
C ILE A 151 24.68 10.57 2.68
N PRO A 152 25.86 10.92 3.25
CA PRO A 152 25.95 11.30 4.66
C PRO A 152 25.02 12.48 5.04
N GLN A 153 24.96 13.52 4.21
CA GLN A 153 24.09 14.68 4.46
C GLN A 153 22.60 14.30 4.38
N LEU A 154 22.22 13.43 3.43
CA LEU A 154 20.85 12.89 3.37
C LEU A 154 20.53 12.11 4.65
N LEU A 155 21.47 11.32 5.16
CA LEU A 155 21.28 10.55 6.39
C LEU A 155 21.15 11.44 7.63
N ASP A 156 21.87 12.57 7.69
CA ASP A 156 21.70 13.57 8.74
C ASP A 156 20.27 14.12 8.76
N VAL A 157 19.70 14.42 7.59
CA VAL A 157 18.28 14.82 7.46
C VAL A 157 17.36 13.69 7.95
N VAL A 158 17.60 12.44 7.53
CA VAL A 158 16.78 11.28 7.90
C VAL A 158 16.66 11.09 9.42
N ILE A 159 17.77 11.20 10.15
CA ILE A 159 17.80 11.01 11.61
C ILE A 159 17.43 12.27 12.41
N GLY A 160 17.42 13.42 11.74
CA GLY A 160 17.11 14.73 12.29
C GLY A 160 15.65 14.94 12.66
N THR A 161 15.27 16.22 12.80
CA THR A 161 13.96 16.67 13.30
C THR A 161 13.12 17.38 12.24
N ASP A 162 13.54 17.35 10.98
CA ASP A 162 12.77 17.92 9.86
C ASP A 162 11.37 17.28 9.75
N PRO A 163 10.41 17.96 9.10
CA PRO A 163 9.13 17.35 8.72
C PRO A 163 9.31 15.97 8.07
N VAL A 164 8.46 15.01 8.45
CA VAL A 164 8.61 13.60 8.04
C VAL A 164 8.64 13.42 6.52
N GLN A 165 7.95 14.28 5.77
CA GLN A 165 7.94 14.29 4.30
C GLN A 165 9.33 14.60 3.72
N ILE A 166 10.06 15.55 4.33
CA ILE A 166 11.43 15.91 3.95
C ILE A 166 12.38 14.76 4.29
N ARG A 167 12.24 14.19 5.49
CA ARG A 167 13.01 13.02 5.94
C ARG A 167 12.78 11.80 5.04
N ALA A 168 11.55 11.59 4.58
CA ALA A 168 11.19 10.50 3.66
C ALA A 168 11.80 10.69 2.28
N LEU A 169 11.78 11.92 1.74
CA LEU A 169 12.47 12.25 0.48
C LEU A 169 13.97 12.02 0.59
N ALA A 170 14.60 12.48 1.67
CA ALA A 170 16.02 12.27 1.91
C ALA A 170 16.35 10.76 2.02
N MET A 171 15.50 10.00 2.72
CA MET A 171 15.62 8.55 2.81
C MET A 171 15.50 7.87 1.44
N TRP A 172 14.56 8.29 0.60
CA TRP A 172 14.38 7.70 -0.74
C TRP A 172 15.59 7.96 -1.63
N TYR A 173 16.11 9.18 -1.66
CA TYR A 173 17.37 9.49 -2.36
C TYR A 173 18.54 8.67 -1.82
N ALA A 174 18.68 8.55 -0.50
CA ALA A 174 19.74 7.76 0.13
C ALA A 174 19.61 6.25 -0.14
N LEU A 175 18.39 5.71 -0.26
CA LEU A 175 18.14 4.32 -0.66
C LEU A 175 18.43 4.08 -2.15
N GLY A 176 18.24 5.11 -2.96
CA GLY A 176 18.47 5.10 -4.40
C GLY A 176 17.17 5.05 -5.19
N THR A 177 16.94 6.09 -6.00
CA THR A 177 15.83 6.16 -6.94
C THR A 177 16.07 5.28 -8.17
N ASP A 178 17.26 4.70 -8.32
CA ASP A 178 17.55 3.63 -9.28
C ASP A 178 16.79 2.34 -8.96
N ARG A 179 16.60 2.03 -7.68
CA ARG A 179 15.88 0.83 -7.22
C ARG A 179 14.38 1.01 -7.25
N ARG A 180 13.91 2.20 -6.88
CA ARG A 180 12.51 2.61 -6.97
C ARG A 180 12.40 3.92 -7.74
N PRO A 181 12.25 3.87 -9.08
CA PRO A 181 12.14 5.07 -9.88
C PRO A 181 10.83 5.79 -9.63
N SER A 182 10.88 7.11 -9.77
CA SER A 182 9.74 8.03 -9.78
C SER A 182 9.87 8.94 -11.00
N LYS A 183 8.74 9.46 -11.49
CA LYS A 183 8.72 10.48 -12.54
C LYS A 183 9.09 11.88 -12.02
N HIS A 184 9.01 12.08 -10.71
CA HIS A 184 9.20 13.36 -10.03
C HIS A 184 10.55 13.47 -9.30
N LEU A 185 11.27 12.35 -9.15
CA LEU A 185 12.59 12.30 -8.53
C LEU A 185 13.67 12.09 -9.58
N THR A 186 14.77 12.80 -9.40
CA THR A 186 15.98 12.60 -10.21
C THR A 186 16.61 11.24 -9.91
N TYR A 187 17.17 10.62 -10.94
CA TYR A 187 17.92 9.37 -10.79
C TYR A 187 19.14 9.56 -9.88
N GLN A 188 19.25 8.72 -8.86
CA GLN A 188 20.39 8.68 -7.93
C GLN A 188 20.62 7.24 -7.51
N ARG A 189 21.89 6.83 -7.56
CA ARG A 189 22.33 5.54 -7.00
C ARG A 189 22.53 5.70 -5.51
N GLY A 190 21.71 5.04 -4.72
CA GLY A 190 21.78 5.11 -3.25
C GLY A 190 22.70 4.06 -2.61
N ASN A 191 22.71 4.06 -1.28
CA ASN A 191 23.36 3.08 -0.43
C ASN A 191 22.42 2.61 0.69
N PRO A 192 21.56 1.61 0.42
CA PRO A 192 20.62 1.10 1.42
C PRO A 192 21.28 0.55 2.68
N ASP A 193 22.47 -0.04 2.57
CA ASP A 193 23.15 -0.57 3.76
C ASP A 193 23.54 0.56 4.71
N ALA A 194 24.02 1.70 4.18
CA ALA A 194 24.27 2.90 4.98
C ALA A 194 22.99 3.41 5.65
N VAL A 195 21.87 3.49 4.92
CA VAL A 195 20.58 3.94 5.48
C VAL A 195 20.18 3.11 6.70
N PHE A 196 20.10 1.78 6.55
CA PHE A 196 19.64 0.93 7.64
C PHE A 196 20.68 0.82 8.78
N ASN A 197 21.99 0.92 8.49
CA ASN A 197 23.01 0.98 9.54
C ASN A 197 22.90 2.26 10.36
N THR A 198 22.73 3.41 9.70
CA THR A 198 22.55 4.68 10.39
C THR A 198 21.28 4.71 11.24
N LEU A 199 20.16 4.15 10.75
CA LEU A 199 18.94 4.03 11.55
C LEU A 199 19.13 3.14 12.79
N PHE A 200 19.85 2.02 12.63
CA PHE A 200 20.23 1.15 13.76
C PHE A 200 21.09 1.90 14.78
N GLU A 201 22.14 2.59 14.34
CA GLU A 201 23.04 3.38 15.20
C GLU A 201 22.32 4.55 15.88
N ALA A 202 21.33 5.14 15.22
CA ALA A 202 20.49 6.20 15.75
C ALA A 202 19.40 5.70 16.74
N GLY A 203 19.38 4.40 17.05
CA GLY A 203 18.56 3.83 18.12
C GLY A 203 17.17 3.35 17.72
N TRP A 204 16.89 3.14 16.43
CA TRP A 204 15.65 2.48 16.03
C TRP A 204 15.62 1.00 16.48
N PRO A 205 14.44 0.41 16.73
CA PRO A 205 14.34 -0.96 17.21
C PRO A 205 15.01 -1.97 16.25
N ASN A 206 16.02 -2.69 16.74
CA ASN A 206 16.86 -3.59 15.94
C ASN A 206 16.06 -4.58 15.07
N THR A 207 15.04 -5.23 15.64
CA THR A 207 14.20 -6.19 14.90
C THR A 207 13.44 -5.50 13.78
N LEU A 208 12.91 -4.29 13.99
CA LEU A 208 12.18 -3.56 12.95
C LEU A 208 13.11 -3.07 11.83
N VAL A 209 14.32 -2.61 12.18
CA VAL A 209 15.34 -2.24 11.19
C VAL A 209 15.64 -3.41 10.26
N GLU A 210 15.91 -4.60 10.81
CA GLU A 210 16.25 -5.77 10.02
C GLU A 210 15.07 -6.30 9.20
N VAL A 211 13.86 -6.26 9.75
CA VAL A 211 12.64 -6.62 9.01
C VAL A 211 12.42 -5.68 7.83
N CYS A 212 12.56 -4.37 8.03
CA CYS A 212 12.40 -3.39 6.95
C CYS A 212 13.56 -3.44 5.93
N ARG A 213 14.79 -3.77 6.36
CA ARG A 213 15.93 -4.03 5.46
C ARG A 213 15.64 -5.19 4.52
N VAL A 214 15.19 -6.31 5.06
CA VAL A 214 14.82 -7.49 4.26
C VAL A 214 13.57 -7.23 3.43
N GLY A 215 12.58 -6.53 3.99
CA GLY A 215 11.37 -6.08 3.31
C GLY A 215 11.70 -5.28 2.04
N PHE A 216 12.49 -4.22 2.18
CA PHE A 216 12.97 -3.39 1.07
C PHE A 216 13.69 -4.22 0.00
N LYS A 217 14.60 -5.12 0.40
CA LYS A 217 15.32 -5.99 -0.55
C LYS A 217 14.38 -6.91 -1.35
N ARG A 218 13.27 -7.35 -0.75
CA ARG A 218 12.34 -8.30 -1.37
C ARG A 218 11.25 -7.64 -2.21
N THR A 219 10.81 -6.45 -1.82
CA THR A 219 9.75 -5.71 -2.53
C THR A 219 10.33 -4.75 -3.57
N GLY A 220 11.51 -4.17 -3.31
CA GLY A 220 12.02 -3.02 -4.06
C GLY A 220 11.26 -1.72 -3.79
N GLU A 221 10.36 -1.70 -2.80
CA GLU A 221 9.48 -0.59 -2.49
C GLU A 221 9.94 0.15 -1.23
N VAL A 222 9.84 1.49 -1.22
CA VAL A 222 10.24 2.34 -0.09
C VAL A 222 9.28 2.29 1.10
N LEU A 223 8.16 1.58 0.98
CA LEU A 223 7.15 1.45 2.03
C LEU A 223 7.75 0.86 3.33
N ALA A 224 8.59 -0.18 3.23
CA ALA A 224 9.22 -0.78 4.40
C ALA A 224 10.14 0.22 5.17
N PRO A 225 11.07 0.92 4.51
CA PRO A 225 11.80 2.03 5.11
C PRO A 225 10.90 3.14 5.70
N PHE A 226 9.79 3.49 5.04
CA PHE A 226 8.87 4.52 5.53
C PHE A 226 8.08 4.08 6.77
N VAL A 227 7.70 2.81 6.87
CA VAL A 227 7.16 2.24 8.12
C VAL A 227 8.18 2.37 9.25
N LEU A 228 9.45 2.07 8.99
CA LEU A 228 10.53 2.22 9.98
C LEU A 228 10.70 3.70 10.39
N LEU A 229 10.71 4.62 9.43
CA LEU A 229 10.80 6.06 9.70
C LEU A 229 9.66 6.54 10.62
N LEU A 230 8.41 6.23 10.24
CA LEU A 230 7.21 6.62 10.96
C LEU A 230 7.06 5.95 12.33
N SER A 231 7.72 4.80 12.57
CA SER A 231 7.68 4.11 13.86
C SER A 231 8.25 4.94 15.02
N ARG A 232 9.14 5.91 14.72
CA ARG A 232 9.64 6.87 15.71
C ARG A 232 8.62 7.99 15.98
N ASP A 233 7.92 8.44 14.96
CA ASP A 233 7.01 9.58 15.07
C ASP A 233 5.72 9.21 15.79
N ILE A 234 5.20 7.99 15.57
CA ILE A 234 4.03 7.48 16.30
C ILE A 234 4.30 7.31 17.80
N ALA A 235 5.52 6.93 18.20
CA ALA A 235 5.84 6.55 19.58
C ALA A 235 5.52 7.66 20.61
N ASN A 236 5.46 8.92 20.16
CA ASN A 236 5.18 10.10 20.97
C ASN A 236 3.78 10.68 20.75
N GLN A 237 2.87 9.96 20.08
CA GLN A 237 1.54 10.43 19.73
C GLN A 237 0.45 9.52 20.30
N VAL A 238 -0.65 10.15 20.73
CA VAL A 238 -1.86 9.40 21.05
C VAL A 238 -2.44 8.83 19.75
N SER A 239 -2.79 7.55 19.79
CA SER A 239 -3.42 6.88 18.67
C SER A 239 -4.76 6.26 19.04
N THR A 240 -5.64 6.16 18.06
CA THR A 240 -6.98 5.55 18.19
C THR A 240 -7.26 4.67 16.98
N ILE A 241 -8.21 3.75 17.09
CA ILE A 241 -8.67 2.92 15.97
C ILE A 241 -10.05 3.38 15.57
N VAL A 242 -10.19 3.88 14.34
CA VAL A 242 -11.45 4.39 13.81
C VAL A 242 -11.63 3.87 12.38
N PRO A 243 -12.78 3.30 12.01
CA PRO A 243 -13.03 2.90 10.62
C PRO A 243 -13.07 4.12 9.69
N ASP A 244 -12.65 3.95 8.44
CA ASP A 244 -13.02 4.89 7.38
C ASP A 244 -14.49 4.68 6.98
N GLU A 245 -15.05 5.66 6.26
CA GLU A 245 -16.31 5.47 5.55
C GLU A 245 -16.11 4.46 4.40
N LEU A 246 -16.70 3.28 4.53
CA LEU A 246 -16.69 2.25 3.50
C LEU A 246 -17.97 2.34 2.68
N ALA A 247 -17.84 2.47 1.36
CA ALA A 247 -18.98 2.35 0.47
C ALA A 247 -19.64 0.96 0.53
N ASP A 248 -20.95 0.94 0.29
CA ASP A 248 -21.77 -0.26 0.23
C ASP A 248 -21.20 -1.33 -0.69
N GLU A 249 -21.25 -2.57 -0.24
CA GLU A 249 -20.76 -3.70 -1.02
C GLU A 249 -21.83 -4.19 -2.00
N GLN A 250 -21.56 -3.99 -3.28
CA GLN A 250 -22.33 -4.58 -4.38
C GLN A 250 -21.53 -5.70 -5.02
N LEU A 251 -22.19 -6.80 -5.42
CA LEU A 251 -21.55 -7.92 -6.10
C LEU A 251 -21.83 -7.86 -7.61
N ILE A 252 -20.79 -8.09 -8.41
CA ILE A 252 -20.84 -8.30 -9.85
C ILE A 252 -20.37 -9.72 -10.09
N SER A 253 -21.28 -10.62 -10.49
CA SER A 253 -20.98 -12.04 -10.72
C SER A 253 -20.28 -12.72 -9.53
N GLY A 254 -20.72 -12.40 -8.30
CA GLY A 254 -20.17 -12.94 -7.05
C GLY A 254 -18.86 -12.29 -6.58
N VAL A 255 -18.35 -11.28 -7.28
CA VAL A 255 -17.15 -10.53 -6.93
C VAL A 255 -17.53 -9.12 -6.49
N PRO A 256 -17.01 -8.59 -5.38
CA PRO A 256 -17.29 -7.22 -4.98
C PRO A 256 -16.90 -6.19 -6.03
N ALA A 257 -17.79 -5.22 -6.27
CA ALA A 257 -17.64 -4.18 -7.28
C ALA A 257 -16.34 -3.37 -7.10
N TRP A 258 -15.91 -3.17 -5.86
CA TRP A 258 -14.65 -2.47 -5.54
C TRP A 258 -13.39 -3.19 -6.05
N ALA A 259 -13.47 -4.47 -6.45
CA ALA A 259 -12.36 -5.16 -7.11
C ALA A 259 -12.15 -4.70 -8.57
N PHE A 260 -13.15 -4.09 -9.19
CA PHE A 260 -13.13 -3.61 -10.57
C PHE A 260 -12.71 -2.13 -10.61
N ASP A 261 -11.40 -1.92 -10.62
CA ASP A 261 -10.78 -0.59 -10.53
C ASP A 261 -9.84 -0.29 -11.72
N GLN A 262 -9.06 0.78 -11.59
CA GLN A 262 -8.09 1.21 -12.60
C GLN A 262 -6.97 0.19 -12.90
N TYR A 263 -6.84 -0.92 -12.16
CA TYR A 263 -5.85 -1.96 -12.43
C TYR A 263 -6.43 -3.20 -13.13
N SER A 264 -7.75 -3.24 -13.34
CA SER A 264 -8.44 -4.27 -14.13
C SER A 264 -8.86 -3.72 -15.51
N ARG A 265 -9.02 -4.60 -16.50
CA ARG A 265 -9.48 -4.18 -17.84
C ARG A 265 -10.92 -3.69 -17.78
N GLU A 266 -11.75 -4.43 -17.05
CA GLU A 266 -13.17 -4.23 -16.82
C GLU A 266 -13.39 -2.94 -16.03
N GLY A 267 -12.63 -2.72 -14.95
CA GLY A 267 -12.68 -1.46 -14.19
C GLY A 267 -12.21 -0.25 -14.99
N LYS A 268 -11.17 -0.37 -15.83
CA LYS A 268 -10.80 0.70 -16.78
C LYS A 268 -11.91 0.99 -17.80
N ALA A 269 -12.61 -0.03 -18.27
CA ALA A 269 -13.75 0.16 -19.19
C ALA A 269 -14.90 0.89 -18.50
N ALA A 270 -15.23 0.51 -17.26
CA ALA A 270 -16.22 1.20 -16.44
C ALA A 270 -15.85 2.67 -16.21
N LEU A 271 -14.60 2.96 -15.84
CA LEU A 271 -14.09 4.32 -15.64
C LEU A 271 -14.18 5.17 -16.91
N ARG A 272 -13.82 4.62 -18.08
CA ARG A 272 -13.95 5.33 -19.36
C ARG A 272 -15.42 5.61 -19.71
N SER A 273 -16.29 4.63 -19.50
CA SER A 273 -17.73 4.80 -19.74
C SER A 273 -18.32 5.87 -18.83
N PHE A 274 -17.92 5.88 -17.55
CA PHE A 274 -18.36 6.88 -16.58
C PHE A 274 -17.86 8.28 -16.94
N LEU A 275 -16.59 8.40 -17.32
CA LEU A 275 -15.99 9.65 -17.79
C LEU A 275 -16.63 10.18 -19.08
N GLY A 276 -17.22 9.33 -19.91
CA GLY A 276 -17.99 9.73 -21.09
C GLY A 276 -19.43 10.17 -20.79
N GLY A 277 -19.89 10.01 -19.55
CA GLY A 277 -21.25 10.33 -19.12
C GLY A 277 -21.51 11.81 -18.85
N SER A 278 -22.72 12.11 -18.38
CA SER A 278 -23.20 13.47 -18.09
C SER A 278 -23.15 13.87 -16.61
N THR A 279 -22.53 13.05 -15.75
CA THR A 279 -22.38 13.33 -14.32
C THR A 279 -21.51 14.57 -14.08
N ASP A 280 -21.66 15.20 -12.92
CA ASP A 280 -21.00 16.46 -12.63
C ASP A 280 -19.49 16.27 -12.50
N ILE A 281 -19.03 15.19 -11.85
CA ILE A 281 -17.60 14.87 -11.81
C ILE A 281 -17.02 14.59 -13.20
N ALA A 282 -17.76 13.92 -14.09
CA ALA A 282 -17.27 13.62 -15.43
C ALA A 282 -17.15 14.90 -16.27
N ARG A 283 -18.09 15.84 -16.11
CA ARG A 283 -18.04 17.16 -16.75
C ARG A 283 -16.84 17.97 -16.23
N TRP A 284 -16.71 18.07 -14.91
CA TRP A 284 -15.61 18.77 -14.26
C TRP A 284 -14.25 18.25 -14.73
N ILE A 285 -14.03 16.93 -14.73
CA ILE A 285 -12.74 16.34 -15.16
C ILE A 285 -12.45 16.67 -16.63
N ARG A 286 -13.46 16.72 -17.50
CA ARG A 286 -13.23 17.07 -18.91
C ARG A 286 -12.86 18.53 -19.11
N GLU A 287 -13.39 19.42 -18.26
CA GLU A 287 -13.13 20.86 -18.32
C GLU A 287 -11.77 21.21 -17.70
N GLU A 288 -11.42 20.60 -16.56
CA GLU A 288 -10.27 21.00 -15.75
C GLU A 288 -9.01 20.15 -15.99
N ILE A 289 -9.14 18.90 -16.47
CA ILE A 289 -8.00 17.97 -16.58
C ILE A 289 -7.67 17.69 -18.05
N ALA A 290 -6.38 17.75 -18.37
CA ALA A 290 -5.84 17.44 -19.69
C ALA A 290 -6.27 16.04 -20.15
N GLU A 291 -6.65 15.91 -21.43
CA GLU A 291 -7.28 14.70 -21.98
C GLU A 291 -6.49 13.40 -21.70
N GLY A 292 -5.17 13.46 -21.78
CA GLY A 292 -4.28 12.32 -21.52
C GLY A 292 -4.30 11.80 -20.08
N ASP A 293 -4.67 12.65 -19.11
CA ASP A 293 -4.56 12.35 -17.69
C ASP A 293 -5.91 12.01 -17.03
N ARG A 294 -7.03 12.36 -17.68
CA ARG A 294 -8.39 12.25 -17.12
C ARG A 294 -8.71 10.87 -16.51
N LEU A 295 -8.34 9.79 -17.20
CA LEU A 295 -8.64 8.43 -16.73
C LEU A 295 -7.81 8.07 -15.49
N SER A 296 -6.53 8.44 -15.47
CA SER A 296 -5.67 8.20 -14.31
C SER A 296 -6.11 9.04 -13.11
N PHE A 297 -6.46 10.31 -13.37
CA PHE A 297 -6.97 11.22 -12.35
C PHE A 297 -8.26 10.69 -11.71
N LEU A 298 -9.26 10.30 -12.51
CA LEU A 298 -10.49 9.67 -11.99
C LEU A 298 -10.20 8.37 -11.22
N GLY A 299 -9.27 7.55 -11.71
CA GLY A 299 -8.84 6.33 -11.04
C GLY A 299 -8.23 6.59 -9.66
N ASN A 300 -7.45 7.66 -9.52
CA ASN A 300 -6.85 8.09 -8.25
C ASN A 300 -7.92 8.61 -7.28
N LEU A 301 -8.85 9.44 -7.75
CA LEU A 301 -9.98 9.89 -6.91
C LEU A 301 -10.82 8.72 -6.40
N LEU A 302 -11.14 7.76 -7.29
CA LEU A 302 -11.85 6.55 -6.92
C LEU A 302 -11.08 5.72 -5.89
N PHE A 303 -9.75 5.66 -6.01
CA PHE A 303 -8.93 5.02 -5.01
C PHE A 303 -9.09 5.70 -3.64
N ARG A 304 -9.10 7.04 -3.56
CA ARG A 304 -9.30 7.74 -2.28
C ARG A 304 -10.69 7.49 -1.68
N VAL A 305 -11.73 7.43 -2.51
CA VAL A 305 -13.12 7.23 -2.04
C VAL A 305 -13.41 5.78 -1.65
N GLU A 306 -12.88 4.80 -2.38
CA GLU A 306 -13.28 3.39 -2.24
C GLU A 306 -12.12 2.43 -1.97
N GLY A 307 -11.02 2.57 -2.72
CA GLY A 307 -9.94 1.58 -2.77
C GLY A 307 -8.96 1.65 -1.59
N GLY A 308 -8.69 2.86 -1.09
CA GLY A 308 -7.77 3.15 0.00
C GLY A 308 -8.44 3.20 1.38
N ALA A 309 -9.78 3.12 1.42
CA ALA A 309 -10.54 3.09 2.66
C ALA A 309 -10.34 1.76 3.41
N VAL A 310 -10.24 1.82 4.74
CA VAL A 310 -9.95 0.66 5.59
C VAL A 310 -10.96 0.48 6.72
N ASP A 311 -11.17 -0.76 7.15
CA ASP A 311 -12.15 -1.13 8.18
C ASP A 311 -11.76 -0.71 9.59
N ARG A 312 -10.46 -0.63 9.89
CA ARG A 312 -9.91 -0.34 11.23
C ARG A 312 -8.64 0.49 11.10
N ARG A 313 -8.77 1.79 10.80
CA ARG A 313 -7.62 2.69 10.63
C ARG A 313 -7.00 3.04 11.97
N LEU A 314 -5.69 2.87 12.08
CA LEU A 314 -4.89 3.48 13.13
C LEU A 314 -4.72 4.97 12.82
N ARG A 315 -5.34 5.81 13.65
CA ARG A 315 -5.33 7.27 13.53
C ARG A 315 -4.44 7.90 14.59
N TRP A 316 -3.62 8.85 14.16
CA TRP A 316 -2.82 9.75 14.99
C TRP A 316 -2.55 11.02 14.18
N ALA A 317 -2.05 12.08 14.81
CA ALA A 317 -1.96 13.41 14.19
C ALA A 317 -1.16 13.43 12.87
N THR A 318 0.09 12.93 12.86
CA THR A 318 0.89 12.83 11.62
C THR A 318 0.24 11.94 10.55
N GLY A 319 -0.41 10.84 10.91
CA GLY A 319 -1.03 9.91 9.97
C GLY A 319 -2.25 10.54 9.28
N ASP A 320 -3.06 11.26 10.06
CA ASP A 320 -4.21 12.01 9.53
C ASP A 320 -3.75 13.17 8.63
N LEU A 321 -2.67 13.87 9.00
CA LEU A 321 -2.06 14.89 8.15
C LEU A 321 -1.59 14.31 6.80
N LEU A 322 -0.85 13.20 6.83
CA LEU A 322 -0.35 12.56 5.61
C LEU A 322 -1.48 12.09 4.71
N LYS A 323 -2.53 11.49 5.29
CA LYS A 323 -3.75 11.11 4.56
C LYS A 323 -4.37 12.34 3.88
N SER A 324 -4.52 13.46 4.61
CA SER A 324 -5.08 14.69 4.06
C SER A 324 -4.24 15.24 2.90
N LEU A 325 -2.91 15.27 3.04
CA LEU A 325 -2.01 15.73 1.98
C LEU A 325 -2.10 14.84 0.73
N ALA A 326 -2.10 13.52 0.92
CA ALA A 326 -2.20 12.56 -0.17
C ALA A 326 -3.58 12.61 -0.87
N GLU A 327 -4.65 12.86 -0.13
CA GLU A 327 -6.01 12.98 -0.65
C GLU A 327 -6.25 14.29 -1.40
N LEU A 328 -5.69 15.40 -0.94
CA LEU A 328 -5.96 16.72 -1.53
C LEU A 328 -4.96 17.11 -2.61
N GLY A 329 -3.66 16.86 -2.42
CA GLY A 329 -2.61 17.30 -3.35
C GLY A 329 -1.93 16.20 -4.17
N GLY A 330 -2.28 14.92 -3.96
CA GLY A 330 -1.57 13.76 -4.51
C GLY A 330 -2.27 13.01 -5.64
N ASN A 331 -3.14 13.67 -6.43
CA ASN A 331 -4.00 12.99 -7.41
C ASN A 331 -3.51 13.07 -8.87
N GLY A 332 -2.49 13.87 -9.15
CA GLY A 332 -1.96 14.12 -10.49
C GLY A 332 -2.77 15.13 -11.31
N GLY A 333 -2.45 15.27 -12.60
CA GLY A 333 -3.19 16.12 -13.54
C GLY A 333 -3.18 17.62 -13.22
N ASP A 334 -2.08 18.13 -12.64
CA ASP A 334 -1.89 19.52 -12.20
C ASP A 334 -2.96 20.07 -11.23
N CYS A 335 -3.80 19.19 -10.67
CA CYS A 335 -4.81 19.54 -9.69
C CYS A 335 -4.16 19.72 -8.31
N ALA A 336 -3.99 20.97 -7.88
CA ALA A 336 -3.39 21.31 -6.59
C ALA A 336 -4.31 21.00 -5.40
N ASP A 337 -5.63 21.00 -5.60
CA ASP A 337 -6.63 20.71 -4.57
C ASP A 337 -7.77 19.86 -5.13
N ALA A 338 -7.85 18.62 -4.66
CA ALA A 338 -8.86 17.66 -5.05
C ALA A 338 -10.14 17.70 -4.20
N SER A 339 -10.32 18.70 -3.33
CA SER A 339 -11.50 18.83 -2.47
C SER A 339 -12.81 18.78 -3.27
N GLU A 340 -12.91 19.61 -4.31
CA GLU A 340 -14.11 19.68 -5.15
C GLU A 340 -14.36 18.39 -5.96
N PRO A 341 -13.39 17.85 -6.74
CA PRO A 341 -13.64 16.63 -7.48
C PRO A 341 -13.89 15.40 -6.58
N LEU A 342 -13.31 15.34 -5.37
CA LEU A 342 -13.67 14.29 -4.39
C LEU A 342 -15.12 14.43 -3.93
N ARG A 343 -15.58 15.65 -3.64
CA ARG A 343 -16.97 15.93 -3.26
C ARG A 343 -17.93 15.53 -4.37
N LEU A 344 -17.65 15.92 -5.62
CA LEU A 344 -18.44 15.56 -6.79
C LEU A 344 -18.46 14.05 -7.03
N LEU A 345 -17.30 13.37 -6.94
CA LEU A 345 -17.23 11.92 -7.09
C LEU A 345 -18.08 11.18 -6.04
N LYS A 346 -18.05 11.63 -4.78
CA LYS A 346 -18.89 11.05 -3.71
C LYS A 346 -20.38 11.23 -4.01
N ALA A 347 -20.80 12.39 -4.50
CA ALA A 347 -22.18 12.64 -4.90
C ALA A 347 -22.60 11.74 -6.09
N ASP A 348 -21.72 11.54 -7.05
CA ASP A 348 -21.97 10.72 -8.25
C ASP A 348 -21.64 9.23 -8.07
N PHE A 349 -21.26 8.80 -6.86
CA PHE A 349 -20.70 7.46 -6.63
C PHE A 349 -21.70 6.34 -6.95
N LYS A 350 -23.00 6.56 -6.67
CA LYS A 350 -24.06 5.62 -7.01
C LYS A 350 -24.16 5.41 -8.53
N SER A 351 -24.14 6.49 -9.30
CA SER A 351 -24.16 6.46 -10.77
C SER A 351 -22.94 5.72 -11.32
N PHE A 352 -21.77 5.88 -10.68
CA PHE A 352 -20.58 5.13 -11.05
C PHE A 352 -20.75 3.62 -10.83
N GLN A 353 -21.33 3.18 -9.70
CA GLN A 353 -21.58 1.76 -9.46
C GLN A 353 -22.52 1.15 -10.50
N GLU A 354 -23.55 1.88 -10.94
CA GLU A 354 -24.45 1.44 -12.01
C GLU A 354 -23.71 1.24 -13.35
N VAL A 355 -22.84 2.20 -13.72
CA VAL A 355 -21.99 2.07 -14.92
C VAL A 355 -21.02 0.89 -14.78
N ARG A 356 -20.41 0.71 -13.61
CA ARG A 356 -19.49 -0.38 -13.33
C ARG A 356 -20.18 -1.74 -13.44
N PHE A 357 -21.36 -1.89 -12.86
CA PHE A 357 -22.18 -3.11 -12.97
C PHE A 357 -22.45 -3.46 -14.45
N ASN A 358 -22.92 -2.48 -15.23
CA ASN A 358 -23.24 -2.67 -16.64
C ASN A 358 -22.01 -2.98 -17.52
N ALA A 359 -20.85 -2.45 -17.17
CA ALA A 359 -19.60 -2.66 -17.91
C ALA A 359 -18.94 -4.01 -17.59
N CYS A 360 -19.09 -4.51 -16.36
CA CYS A 360 -18.39 -5.70 -15.88
C CYS A 360 -19.26 -6.97 -15.89
N ASN A 361 -20.56 -6.85 -16.14
CA ASN A 361 -21.50 -7.96 -16.25
C ASN A 361 -21.71 -8.45 -17.71
N ARG A 362 -20.89 -7.98 -18.65
CA ARG A 362 -20.85 -8.43 -20.05
C ARG A 362 -19.68 -9.37 -20.26
#